data_AF-A0A0B4EUQ5-F1
#
_entry.id   AF-A0A0B4EUQ5-F1
#
_cell.length_a   1.000
_cell.length_b   1.000
_cell.length_c   1.000
_cell.angle_alpha   90.00
_cell.angle_beta   90.00
_cell.angle_gamma   90.00
#
_symmetry.space_group_name_H-M   'P 1'
#
loop_
_entity.id
_entity.type
_entity.pdbx_description
1 polymer ?
#
loop_
_entity_poly.entity_id
_entity_poly.type
_entity_poly.pdbx_seq_one_letter_code
_entity_poly.pdbx_strand_id
1 'polypeptide(L)'
;MQSKPRFLLMDKDDLVWQKLDEEAEEWDKLIRREETYRDIGNIILKYRQGKPEMMHAVVKGGYNVIYRLEYSDGSSVILRIPIKGVVPLPDEKVRYEVATMKYVAAHTTIPVPHVYHYAMAAENSTGLGPFIIMDYIEHHQNMSRVLLDPERRVDERPVLNPAISEECLGHVYAQMANILLQLADLRFPRIGSLVEDGREPISVKGRPWIGNMGDIIVHTNAPLSTLPSQTYASTDEWYHALADMHMAQFAFQCNDAVEDEDDARDKYIARQLFRNLCIQQRLWRDSEQFDGDFRLYSEDLRPANVLLDKDMRVVGVIDWEFAYAAPAQFSFDPPWWLLLEEPEYWPGGYRAWMDTYESRLQTFLRALEAEEEKTKRAALTERANSLPRTDEEVEPPLSRRMRDSWEKQTWMLNYAARKSWAFDFIWWKFLDEKYFGSNAHQDHVARLKLLSASQQKVMERLVARKMEERTRRDIVEWSDEESAKYLAELLT
;
A
#
# COMPACT_ATOMS: atom_id res chain seq x y z
N MET A 1 -18.24 34.32 -7.91
CA MET A 1 -17.47 33.47 -8.82
C MET A 1 -18.10 32.08 -8.78
N GLN A 2 -18.45 31.51 -9.93
CA GLN A 2 -18.81 30.08 -9.98
C GLN A 2 -17.59 29.29 -9.51
N SER A 3 -17.79 28.31 -8.62
CA SER A 3 -16.74 27.38 -8.22
C SER A 3 -16.18 26.74 -9.48
N LYS A 4 -14.90 26.97 -9.80
CA LYS A 4 -14.21 26.13 -10.78
C LYS A 4 -14.42 24.68 -10.33
N PRO A 5 -14.95 23.76 -11.16
CA PRO A 5 -14.89 22.34 -10.84
C PRO A 5 -13.41 21.95 -10.91
N ARG A 6 -12.69 22.08 -9.80
CA ARG A 6 -11.28 21.70 -9.73
C ARG A 6 -11.20 20.18 -9.74
N PHE A 7 -10.34 19.65 -10.59
CA PHE A 7 -10.03 18.23 -10.58
C PHE A 7 -9.24 17.94 -9.29
N LEU A 8 -9.85 17.18 -8.39
CA LEU A 8 -9.32 16.95 -7.04
C LEU A 8 -8.31 15.81 -6.97
N LEU A 9 -8.20 15.02 -8.03
CA LEU A 9 -7.22 13.98 -8.16
C LEU A 9 -6.06 14.51 -8.99
N MET A 10 -4.82 14.27 -8.59
CA MET A 10 -3.67 14.60 -9.42
C MET A 10 -3.42 13.46 -10.41
N ASP A 11 -3.16 13.79 -11.68
CA ASP A 11 -2.70 12.80 -12.66
C ASP A 11 -1.24 12.41 -12.40
N LYS A 12 -0.81 11.26 -12.91
CA LYS A 12 0.59 10.85 -12.90
C LYS A 12 1.33 11.51 -14.07
N ASP A 13 2.65 11.58 -14.02
CA ASP A 13 3.45 12.17 -15.10
C ASP A 13 3.48 11.23 -16.32
N ASP A 14 2.67 11.55 -17.32
CA ASP A 14 2.51 10.72 -18.52
C ASP A 14 3.82 10.57 -19.31
N LEU A 15 4.67 11.61 -19.28
CA LEU A 15 5.93 11.59 -20.02
C LEU A 15 6.95 10.66 -19.35
N VAL A 16 7.04 10.69 -18.02
CA VAL A 16 7.85 9.73 -17.25
C VAL A 16 7.32 8.31 -17.46
N TRP A 17 6.00 8.13 -17.41
CA TRP A 17 5.37 6.83 -17.64
C TRP A 17 5.69 6.26 -19.03
N GLN A 18 5.58 7.07 -20.08
CA GLN A 18 5.92 6.66 -21.44
C GLN A 18 7.38 6.22 -21.57
N LYS A 19 8.34 6.95 -20.98
CA LYS A 19 9.76 6.57 -20.99
C LYS A 19 9.98 5.22 -20.31
N LEU A 20 9.32 4.97 -19.19
CA LEU A 20 9.40 3.69 -18.49
C LEU A 20 8.82 2.54 -19.31
N ASP A 21 7.69 2.75 -19.98
CA ASP A 21 7.09 1.74 -20.87
C ASP A 21 8.06 1.41 -22.03
N GLU A 22 8.68 2.41 -22.65
CA GLU A 22 9.69 2.23 -23.70
C GLU A 22 10.93 1.46 -23.19
N GLU A 23 11.43 1.78 -22.00
CA GLU A 23 12.55 1.07 -21.37
C GLU A 23 12.20 -0.37 -20.98
N ALA A 24 10.93 -0.63 -20.64
CA ALA A 24 10.43 -1.94 -20.28
C ALA A 24 10.30 -2.89 -21.49
N GLU A 25 10.16 -2.38 -22.71
CA GLU A 25 9.98 -3.22 -23.91
C GLU A 25 11.14 -4.20 -24.15
N GLU A 26 12.39 -3.74 -23.97
CA GLU A 26 13.56 -4.58 -24.16
C GLU A 26 13.67 -5.66 -23.07
N TRP A 27 13.29 -5.32 -21.84
CA TRP A 27 13.21 -6.28 -20.75
C TRP A 27 12.10 -7.31 -20.98
N ASP A 28 10.96 -6.89 -21.54
CA ASP A 28 9.84 -7.77 -21.91
C ASP A 28 10.21 -8.78 -23.00
N LYS A 29 11.07 -8.38 -23.96
CA LYS A 29 11.63 -9.31 -24.94
C LYS A 29 12.57 -10.32 -24.29
N LEU A 30 13.37 -9.88 -23.31
CA LEU A 30 14.33 -10.74 -22.61
C LEU A 30 13.63 -11.84 -21.81
N ILE A 31 12.59 -11.51 -21.03
CA ILE A 31 11.87 -12.48 -20.19
C ILE A 31 11.15 -13.59 -21.02
N ARG A 32 10.95 -13.37 -22.32
CA ARG A 32 10.26 -14.31 -23.23
C ARG A 32 11.20 -15.20 -24.05
N ARG A 33 12.52 -15.07 -23.90
CA ARG A 33 13.50 -15.87 -24.67
C ARG A 33 13.53 -17.32 -24.20
N GLU A 34 13.73 -18.24 -25.13
CA GLU A 34 13.84 -19.68 -24.83
C GLU A 34 15.02 -19.98 -23.88
N GLU A 35 16.16 -19.31 -24.08
CA GLU A 35 17.33 -19.43 -23.20
C GLU A 35 17.00 -19.03 -21.76
N THR A 36 16.27 -17.92 -21.59
CA THR A 36 15.81 -17.47 -20.27
C THR A 36 14.91 -18.50 -19.60
N TYR A 37 13.96 -19.11 -20.32
CA TYR A 37 13.13 -20.18 -19.76
C TYR A 37 13.96 -21.37 -19.28
N ARG A 38 14.99 -21.75 -20.05
CA ARG A 38 15.89 -22.84 -19.71
C ARG A 38 16.70 -22.52 -18.45
N ASP A 39 17.26 -21.32 -18.37
CA ASP A 39 18.05 -20.87 -17.22
C ASP A 39 17.20 -20.78 -15.94
N ILE A 40 16.01 -20.19 -16.05
CA ILE A 40 15.05 -20.13 -14.94
C ILE A 40 14.63 -21.53 -14.49
N GLY A 41 14.32 -22.44 -15.42
CA GLY A 41 14.00 -23.83 -15.09
C GLY A 41 15.14 -24.53 -14.34
N ASN A 42 16.39 -24.33 -14.79
CA ASN A 42 17.58 -24.86 -14.11
C ASN A 42 17.76 -24.28 -12.71
N ILE A 43 17.52 -22.98 -12.53
CA ILE A 43 17.56 -22.31 -11.22
C ILE A 43 16.51 -22.91 -10.29
N ILE A 44 15.25 -23.08 -10.75
CA ILE A 44 14.20 -23.71 -9.95
C ILE A 44 14.61 -25.14 -9.52
N LEU A 45 15.07 -25.95 -10.47
CA LEU A 45 15.47 -27.34 -10.21
C LEU A 45 16.65 -27.48 -9.25
N LYS A 46 17.50 -26.46 -9.14
CA LYS A 46 18.60 -26.42 -8.15
C LYS A 46 18.08 -26.41 -6.71
N TYR A 47 16.98 -25.70 -6.44
CA TYR A 47 16.45 -25.51 -5.08
C TYR A 47 15.24 -26.39 -4.76
N ARG A 48 14.50 -26.84 -5.78
CA ARG A 48 13.47 -27.87 -5.64
C ARG A 48 13.67 -28.94 -6.70
N GLN A 49 14.31 -30.03 -6.27
CA GLN A 49 14.56 -31.19 -7.11
C GLN A 49 13.26 -31.93 -7.43
N GLY A 50 13.17 -32.48 -8.63
CA GLY A 50 12.05 -33.29 -9.09
C GLY A 50 12.12 -33.48 -10.60
N LYS A 51 11.20 -34.27 -11.15
CA LYS A 51 11.10 -34.45 -12.61
C LYS A 51 10.23 -33.32 -13.18
N PRO A 52 10.79 -32.37 -13.95
CA PRO A 52 9.99 -31.32 -14.58
C PRO A 52 9.09 -31.94 -15.65
N GLU A 53 7.86 -31.45 -15.72
CA GLU A 53 6.85 -31.85 -16.72
C GLU A 53 6.61 -30.71 -17.71
N MET A 54 6.36 -29.49 -17.22
CA MET A 54 6.02 -28.35 -18.08
C MET A 54 6.49 -27.02 -17.49
N MET A 55 7.12 -26.20 -18.33
CA MET A 55 7.37 -24.79 -18.04
C MET A 55 6.25 -23.96 -18.68
N HIS A 56 5.41 -23.33 -17.86
CA HIS A 56 4.27 -22.55 -18.33
C HIS A 56 4.70 -21.21 -18.92
N ALA A 57 3.82 -20.63 -19.74
CA ALA A 57 4.03 -19.29 -20.27
C ALA A 57 4.17 -18.28 -19.12
N VAL A 58 5.16 -17.39 -19.27
CA VAL A 58 5.45 -16.33 -18.31
C VAL A 58 4.25 -15.41 -18.12
N VAL A 59 3.91 -15.13 -16.87
CA VAL A 59 2.84 -14.21 -16.49
C VAL A 59 3.46 -12.92 -15.98
N LYS A 60 2.99 -11.78 -16.50
CA LYS A 60 3.40 -10.44 -16.05
C LYS A 60 2.22 -9.80 -15.31
N GLY A 61 2.44 -9.44 -14.04
CA GLY A 61 1.52 -8.64 -13.22
C GLY A 61 1.92 -7.16 -13.20
N GLY A 62 1.42 -6.42 -12.20
CA GLY A 62 1.75 -4.99 -12.04
C GLY A 62 3.20 -4.74 -11.60
N TYR A 63 3.72 -5.54 -10.66
CA TYR A 63 5.06 -5.34 -10.09
C TYR A 63 6.02 -6.51 -10.35
N ASN A 64 5.52 -7.67 -10.79
CA ASN A 64 6.32 -8.89 -10.87
C ASN A 64 6.01 -9.71 -12.11
N VAL A 65 7.02 -10.46 -12.55
CA VAL A 65 6.94 -11.53 -13.55
C VAL A 65 7.07 -12.88 -12.86
N ILE A 66 6.27 -13.85 -13.27
CA ILE A 66 6.17 -15.17 -12.67
C ILE A 66 6.42 -16.22 -13.74
N TYR A 67 7.39 -17.10 -13.48
CA TYR A 67 7.61 -18.33 -14.22
C TYR A 67 7.13 -19.51 -13.39
N ARG A 68 6.25 -20.36 -13.94
CA ARG A 68 5.75 -21.56 -13.25
C ARG A 68 6.33 -22.81 -13.89
N LEU A 69 7.00 -23.62 -13.07
CA LEU A 69 7.46 -24.96 -13.41
C LEU A 69 6.55 -25.99 -12.73
N GLU A 70 5.90 -26.81 -13.54
CA GLU A 70 5.10 -27.96 -13.13
C GLU A 70 5.95 -29.23 -13.16
N TYR A 71 5.77 -30.06 -12.13
CA TYR A 71 6.47 -31.33 -11.94
C TYR A 71 5.56 -32.50 -12.26
N SER A 72 6.13 -33.66 -12.59
CA SER A 72 5.35 -34.85 -12.97
C SER A 72 4.48 -35.43 -11.84
N ASP A 73 4.67 -34.98 -10.60
CA ASP A 73 3.83 -35.33 -9.44
C ASP A 73 2.58 -34.44 -9.31
N GLY A 74 2.39 -33.49 -10.24
CA GLY A 74 1.29 -32.53 -10.26
C GLY A 74 1.53 -31.29 -9.41
N SER A 75 2.64 -31.21 -8.67
CA SER A 75 2.99 -30.01 -7.92
C SER A 75 3.64 -28.94 -8.81
N SER A 76 3.62 -27.69 -8.35
CA SER A 76 4.21 -26.57 -9.10
C SER A 76 5.04 -25.66 -8.19
N VAL A 77 6.07 -25.05 -8.78
CA VAL A 77 6.82 -23.95 -8.18
C VAL A 77 6.84 -22.76 -9.09
N ILE A 78 6.88 -21.58 -8.47
CA ILE A 78 7.11 -20.34 -9.18
C ILE A 78 8.48 -19.75 -8.86
N LEU A 79 9.06 -19.12 -9.87
CA LEU A 79 10.11 -18.12 -9.72
C LEU A 79 9.52 -16.75 -10.06
N ARG A 80 9.51 -15.86 -9.06
CA ARG A 80 8.97 -14.50 -9.13
C ARG A 80 10.11 -13.48 -9.22
N ILE A 81 10.04 -12.56 -10.17
CA ILE A 81 11.04 -11.51 -10.42
C ILE A 81 10.34 -10.15 -10.40
N PRO A 82 10.80 -9.15 -9.63
CA PRO A 82 10.31 -7.78 -9.74
C PRO A 82 10.53 -7.20 -11.14
N ILE A 83 9.57 -6.45 -11.66
CA ILE A 83 9.66 -5.84 -12.99
C ILE A 83 10.68 -4.70 -12.96
N LYS A 84 11.68 -4.77 -13.84
CA LYS A 84 12.67 -3.71 -14.01
C LYS A 84 11.99 -2.43 -14.49
N GLY A 85 12.38 -1.29 -13.93
CA GLY A 85 11.80 0.03 -14.24
C GLY A 85 10.55 0.35 -13.42
N VAL A 86 9.68 -0.63 -13.17
CA VAL A 86 8.48 -0.45 -12.33
C VAL A 86 8.78 -0.61 -10.84
N VAL A 87 9.76 -1.43 -10.47
CA VAL A 87 10.17 -1.60 -9.08
C VAL A 87 11.52 -0.91 -8.85
N PRO A 88 11.57 0.24 -8.14
CA PRO A 88 12.79 1.04 -8.02
C PRO A 88 13.81 0.48 -7.02
N LEU A 89 13.38 -0.32 -6.03
CA LEU A 89 14.24 -0.97 -5.04
C LEU A 89 14.01 -2.48 -5.00
N PRO A 90 14.34 -3.22 -6.08
CA PRO A 90 13.93 -4.62 -6.22
C PRO A 90 14.60 -5.54 -5.18
N ASP A 91 15.85 -5.30 -4.81
CA ASP A 91 16.57 -6.10 -3.80
C ASP A 91 16.04 -5.88 -2.38
N GLU A 92 15.64 -4.65 -2.03
CA GLU A 92 15.00 -4.37 -0.74
C GLU A 92 13.61 -4.99 -0.69
N LYS A 93 12.81 -4.79 -1.75
CA LYS A 93 11.49 -5.41 -1.89
C LYS A 93 11.54 -6.91 -1.67
N VAL A 94 12.42 -7.63 -2.38
CA VAL A 94 12.53 -9.10 -2.26
C VAL A 94 12.93 -9.51 -0.84
N ARG A 95 13.90 -8.81 -0.23
CA ARG A 95 14.30 -9.11 1.16
C ARG A 95 13.16 -8.92 2.15
N TYR A 96 12.40 -7.83 2.03
CA TYR A 96 11.30 -7.51 2.93
C TYR A 96 10.11 -8.46 2.75
N GLU A 97 9.78 -8.79 1.49
CA GLU A 97 8.71 -9.74 1.16
C GLU A 97 9.00 -11.12 1.74
N VAL A 98 10.21 -11.66 1.54
CA VAL A 98 10.60 -12.98 2.06
C VAL A 98 10.62 -13.01 3.58
N ALA A 99 11.21 -11.99 4.22
CA ALA A 99 11.24 -11.92 5.68
C ALA A 99 9.83 -11.87 6.27
N THR A 100 8.92 -11.11 5.64
CA THR A 100 7.52 -11.04 6.07
C THR A 100 6.82 -12.38 5.89
N MET A 101 6.94 -13.02 4.72
CA MET A 101 6.31 -14.33 4.47
C MET A 101 6.72 -15.37 5.52
N LYS A 102 8.02 -15.45 5.81
CA LYS A 102 8.55 -16.36 6.84
C LYS A 102 8.03 -16.02 8.23
N TYR A 103 7.97 -14.73 8.57
CA TYR A 103 7.47 -14.29 9.88
C TYR A 103 5.98 -14.62 10.05
N VAL A 104 5.15 -14.30 9.05
CA VAL A 104 3.71 -14.59 9.08
C VAL A 104 3.46 -16.10 9.20
N ALA A 105 4.14 -16.92 8.39
CA ALA A 105 4.01 -18.37 8.45
C ALA A 105 4.42 -18.96 9.81
N ALA A 106 5.39 -18.34 10.50
CA ALA A 106 5.87 -18.82 11.80
C ALA A 106 5.00 -18.40 12.99
N HIS A 107 4.21 -17.33 12.87
CA HIS A 107 3.48 -16.72 13.99
C HIS A 107 1.95 -16.71 13.82
N THR A 108 1.44 -17.20 12.68
CA THR A 108 0.00 -17.21 12.38
C THR A 108 -0.39 -18.54 11.75
N THR A 109 -1.70 -18.77 11.58
CA THR A 109 -2.24 -19.86 10.77
C THR A 109 -2.58 -19.42 9.35
N ILE A 110 -2.17 -18.20 8.94
CA ILE A 110 -2.40 -17.70 7.58
C ILE A 110 -1.59 -18.58 6.61
N PRO A 111 -2.21 -19.18 5.59
CA PRO A 111 -1.49 -19.97 4.61
C PRO A 111 -0.68 -19.04 3.70
N VAL A 112 0.64 -19.11 3.79
CA VAL A 112 1.58 -18.32 2.98
C VAL A 112 2.44 -19.28 2.16
N PRO A 113 2.78 -18.97 0.89
CA PRO A 113 3.66 -19.83 0.08
C PRO A 113 4.99 -20.14 0.78
N HIS A 114 5.45 -21.39 0.75
CA HIS A 114 6.78 -21.71 1.26
C HIS A 114 7.85 -21.15 0.33
N VAL A 115 8.83 -20.44 0.89
CA VAL A 115 9.99 -19.91 0.15
C VAL A 115 11.10 -20.95 0.16
N TYR A 116 11.41 -21.52 -1.02
CA TYR A 116 12.53 -22.45 -1.20
C TYR A 116 13.87 -21.72 -1.24
N HIS A 117 13.92 -20.58 -1.94
CA HIS A 117 15.13 -19.78 -2.09
C HIS A 117 14.78 -18.37 -2.55
N TYR A 118 15.69 -17.42 -2.36
CA TYR A 118 15.64 -16.09 -2.95
C TYR A 118 17.07 -15.61 -3.16
N ALA A 119 17.28 -14.73 -4.14
CA ALA A 119 18.60 -14.20 -4.46
C ALA A 119 18.50 -12.74 -4.86
N MET A 120 19.53 -11.97 -4.54
CA MET A 120 19.65 -10.56 -4.93
C MET A 120 20.06 -10.43 -6.40
N ALA A 121 19.93 -9.24 -6.98
CA ALA A 121 20.26 -9.00 -8.40
C ALA A 121 21.69 -9.46 -8.76
N ALA A 122 22.66 -9.19 -7.90
CA ALA A 122 24.07 -9.56 -8.10
C ALA A 122 24.31 -11.08 -8.11
N GLU A 123 23.41 -11.86 -7.54
CA GLU A 123 23.50 -13.32 -7.44
C GLU A 123 22.75 -14.03 -8.59
N ASN A 124 21.92 -13.30 -9.34
CA ASN A 124 21.15 -13.86 -10.45
C ASN A 124 21.92 -13.75 -11.78
N SER A 125 22.46 -14.88 -12.23
CA SER A 125 23.24 -14.97 -13.48
C SER A 125 22.45 -14.64 -14.75
N THR A 126 21.11 -14.63 -14.71
CA THR A 126 20.27 -14.26 -15.87
C THR A 126 20.25 -12.76 -16.16
N GLY A 127 20.71 -11.93 -15.20
CA GLY A 127 20.65 -10.47 -15.32
C GLY A 127 19.25 -9.87 -15.21
N LEU A 128 18.23 -10.66 -14.84
CA LEU A 128 16.84 -10.21 -14.75
C LEU A 128 16.50 -9.43 -13.47
N GLY A 129 17.40 -9.39 -12.48
CA GLY A 129 17.17 -8.79 -11.17
C GLY A 129 17.06 -9.84 -10.06
N PRO A 130 16.67 -9.46 -8.83
CA PRO A 130 16.48 -10.41 -7.75
C PRO A 130 15.27 -11.29 -8.00
N PHE A 131 15.17 -12.42 -7.30
CA PHE A 131 14.03 -13.32 -7.43
C PHE A 131 13.68 -14.06 -6.15
N ILE A 132 12.46 -14.61 -6.12
CA ILE A 132 11.97 -15.53 -5.09
C ILE A 132 11.54 -16.84 -5.77
N ILE A 133 11.99 -17.98 -5.25
CA ILE A 133 11.51 -19.32 -5.61
C ILE A 133 10.62 -19.80 -4.47
N MET A 134 9.35 -20.03 -4.76
CA MET A 134 8.35 -20.39 -3.76
C MET A 134 7.28 -21.32 -4.32
N ASP A 135 6.46 -21.87 -3.43
CA ASP A 135 5.30 -22.67 -3.83
C ASP A 135 4.41 -21.94 -4.82
N TYR A 136 3.97 -22.67 -5.84
CA TYR A 136 2.72 -22.33 -6.48
C TYR A 136 1.58 -22.95 -5.66
N ILE A 137 0.75 -22.11 -5.05
CA ILE A 137 -0.43 -22.59 -4.33
C ILE A 137 -1.50 -22.95 -5.35
N GLU A 138 -1.82 -24.25 -5.46
CA GLU A 138 -2.96 -24.71 -6.27
C GLU A 138 -4.26 -24.12 -5.70
N HIS A 139 -5.03 -23.44 -6.55
CA HIS A 139 -6.23 -22.73 -6.16
C HIS A 139 -7.26 -22.74 -7.29
N HIS A 140 -8.52 -22.54 -6.95
CA HIS A 140 -9.60 -22.44 -7.93
C HIS A 140 -9.71 -21.02 -8.51
N GLN A 141 -9.63 -20.01 -7.65
CA GLN A 141 -9.70 -18.59 -8.02
C GLN A 141 -9.18 -17.71 -6.88
N ASN A 142 -8.92 -16.43 -7.16
CA ASN A 142 -8.76 -15.44 -6.09
C ASN A 142 -10.13 -14.97 -5.56
N MET A 143 -10.14 -14.44 -4.34
CA MET A 143 -11.35 -14.00 -3.65
C MET A 143 -12.02 -12.80 -4.34
N SER A 144 -11.25 -11.94 -5.01
CA SER A 144 -11.81 -10.83 -5.79
C SER A 144 -12.78 -11.33 -6.87
N ARG A 145 -12.48 -12.45 -7.56
CA ARG A 145 -13.40 -13.02 -8.56
C ARG A 145 -14.77 -13.42 -8.01
N VAL A 146 -14.86 -13.77 -6.72
CA VAL A 146 -16.15 -14.07 -6.06
C VAL A 146 -16.94 -12.79 -5.81
N LEU A 147 -16.24 -11.69 -5.51
CA LEU A 147 -16.84 -10.42 -5.11
C LEU A 147 -17.18 -9.52 -6.31
N LEU A 148 -16.49 -9.66 -7.43
CA LEU A 148 -16.65 -8.80 -8.60
C LEU A 148 -18.05 -8.88 -9.22
N ASP A 149 -18.54 -7.72 -9.68
CA ASP A 149 -19.73 -7.64 -10.51
C ASP A 149 -19.53 -8.46 -11.82
N PRO A 150 -20.37 -9.49 -12.06
CA PRO A 150 -20.27 -10.32 -13.26
C PRO A 150 -20.75 -9.60 -14.53
N GLU A 151 -21.54 -8.52 -14.42
CA GLU A 151 -22.02 -7.74 -15.56
C GLU A 151 -21.01 -6.69 -16.03
N ARG A 152 -19.97 -6.45 -15.22
CA ARG A 152 -18.87 -5.53 -15.51
C ARG A 152 -18.13 -5.91 -16.78
N ARG A 153 -17.77 -4.90 -17.58
CA ARG A 153 -16.88 -5.10 -18.71
C ARG A 153 -15.42 -5.31 -18.26
N VAL A 154 -14.62 -5.98 -19.08
CA VAL A 154 -13.23 -6.29 -18.73
C VAL A 154 -12.37 -5.02 -18.58
N ASP A 155 -12.68 -3.98 -19.35
CA ASP A 155 -12.04 -2.66 -19.35
C ASP A 155 -12.48 -1.74 -18.20
N GLU A 156 -13.51 -2.12 -17.45
CA GLU A 156 -14.01 -1.33 -16.32
C GLU A 156 -13.29 -1.68 -15.02
N ARG A 157 -13.12 -0.65 -14.20
CA ARG A 157 -12.59 -0.70 -12.83
C ARG A 157 -13.36 -1.71 -11.96
N PRO A 158 -12.68 -2.49 -11.13
CA PRO A 158 -13.30 -3.55 -10.34
C PRO A 158 -14.32 -2.96 -9.34
N VAL A 159 -15.54 -3.48 -9.33
CA VAL A 159 -16.59 -3.06 -8.38
C VAL A 159 -17.24 -4.28 -7.74
N LEU A 160 -17.61 -4.17 -6.46
CA LEU A 160 -18.38 -5.19 -5.76
C LEU A 160 -19.71 -5.45 -6.47
N ASN A 161 -20.04 -6.72 -6.69
CA ASN A 161 -21.32 -7.16 -7.24
C ASN A 161 -22.49 -6.61 -6.38
N PRO A 162 -23.34 -5.72 -6.92
CA PRO A 162 -24.43 -5.13 -6.16
C PRO A 162 -25.49 -6.17 -5.76
N ALA A 163 -25.59 -7.28 -6.50
CA ALA A 163 -26.51 -8.38 -6.27
C ALA A 163 -25.90 -9.54 -5.46
N ILE A 164 -24.69 -9.38 -4.90
CA ILE A 164 -24.09 -10.41 -4.05
C ILE A 164 -24.99 -10.69 -2.84
N SER A 165 -25.19 -11.98 -2.52
CA SER A 165 -25.98 -12.36 -1.35
C SER A 165 -25.23 -12.02 -0.07
N GLU A 166 -25.95 -11.60 0.97
CA GLU A 166 -25.37 -11.31 2.28
C GLU A 166 -24.70 -12.54 2.91
N GLU A 167 -25.18 -13.76 2.60
CA GLU A 167 -24.56 -15.01 3.05
C GLU A 167 -23.17 -15.21 2.41
N CYS A 168 -23.07 -15.05 1.09
CA CYS A 168 -21.79 -15.17 0.38
C CYS A 168 -20.81 -14.07 0.83
N LEU A 169 -21.28 -12.83 0.90
CA LEU A 169 -20.49 -11.69 1.36
C LEU A 169 -19.99 -11.91 2.79
N GLY A 170 -20.88 -12.32 3.70
CA GLY A 170 -20.54 -12.61 5.09
C GLY A 170 -19.52 -13.74 5.23
N HIS A 171 -19.64 -14.81 4.44
CA HIS A 171 -18.66 -15.92 4.42
C HIS A 171 -17.27 -15.47 3.98
N VAL A 172 -17.19 -14.66 2.91
CA VAL A 172 -15.91 -14.14 2.40
C VAL A 172 -15.30 -13.14 3.39
N TYR A 173 -16.10 -12.23 3.93
CA TYR A 173 -15.67 -11.24 4.92
C TYR A 173 -15.20 -11.88 6.23
N ALA A 174 -15.81 -12.97 6.69
CA ALA A 174 -15.35 -13.68 7.87
C ALA A 174 -13.92 -14.22 7.70
N GLN A 175 -13.59 -14.76 6.52
CA GLN A 175 -12.23 -15.24 6.25
C GLN A 175 -11.21 -14.09 6.20
N MET A 176 -11.58 -12.94 5.61
CA MET A 176 -10.73 -11.74 5.65
C MET A 176 -10.56 -11.20 7.07
N ALA A 177 -11.64 -11.16 7.86
CA ALA A 177 -11.58 -10.74 9.26
C ALA A 177 -10.64 -11.63 10.07
N ASN A 178 -10.70 -12.95 9.87
CA ASN A 178 -9.78 -13.90 10.51
C ASN A 178 -8.30 -13.62 10.17
N ILE A 179 -8.00 -13.26 8.92
CA ILE A 179 -6.64 -12.86 8.50
C ILE A 179 -6.23 -11.55 9.19
N LEU A 180 -7.09 -10.53 9.18
CA LEU A 180 -6.79 -9.22 9.78
C LEU A 180 -6.55 -9.31 11.29
N LEU A 181 -7.34 -10.12 12.01
CA LEU A 181 -7.15 -10.33 13.44
C LEU A 181 -5.76 -10.91 13.75
N GLN A 182 -5.33 -11.93 12.99
CA GLN A 182 -4.01 -12.53 13.18
C GLN A 182 -2.87 -11.55 12.87
N LEU A 183 -3.01 -10.71 11.83
CA LEU A 183 -2.00 -9.69 11.52
C LEU A 183 -1.94 -8.59 12.58
N ALA A 184 -3.10 -8.17 13.10
CA ALA A 184 -3.19 -7.18 14.17
C ALA A 184 -2.53 -7.66 15.47
N ASP A 185 -2.37 -8.97 15.68
CA ASP A 185 -1.67 -9.52 16.85
C ASP A 185 -0.13 -9.53 16.69
N LEU A 186 0.39 -9.36 15.47
CA LEU A 186 1.83 -9.29 15.22
C LEU A 186 2.37 -7.90 15.53
N ARG A 187 3.08 -7.76 16.65
CA ARG A 187 3.55 -6.48 17.18
C ARG A 187 5.06 -6.30 17.09
N PHE A 188 5.47 -5.05 16.94
CA PHE A 188 6.86 -4.66 16.76
C PHE A 188 7.22 -3.42 17.58
N PRO A 189 8.50 -3.26 17.96
CA PRO A 189 8.94 -2.13 18.78
C PRO A 189 9.09 -0.82 17.99
N ARG A 190 9.01 -0.87 16.65
CA ARG A 190 9.22 0.30 15.78
C ARG A 190 8.59 0.10 14.41
N ILE A 191 8.43 1.21 13.67
CA ILE A 191 7.92 1.23 12.30
C ILE A 191 9.06 0.94 11.32
N GLY A 192 8.81 0.03 10.36
CA GLY A 192 9.79 -0.37 9.35
C GLY A 192 9.53 -1.75 8.78
N SER A 193 10.35 -2.14 7.79
CA SER A 193 10.24 -3.44 7.15
C SER A 193 11.00 -4.53 7.91
N LEU A 194 10.46 -5.75 7.87
CA LEU A 194 11.06 -6.93 8.46
C LEU A 194 12.28 -7.36 7.64
N VAL A 195 13.35 -7.78 8.32
CA VAL A 195 14.58 -8.26 7.69
C VAL A 195 15.04 -9.54 8.38
N GLU A 196 15.46 -10.50 7.58
CA GLU A 196 16.17 -11.70 8.01
C GLU A 196 17.67 -11.52 7.75
N ASP A 197 18.50 -11.53 8.80
CA ASP A 197 19.95 -11.30 8.70
C ASP A 197 20.78 -12.58 8.95
N GLY A 198 20.16 -13.76 8.81
CA GLY A 198 20.79 -15.09 8.95
C GLY A 198 21.39 -15.45 10.32
N ARG A 199 21.61 -14.47 11.20
CA ARG A 199 22.25 -14.58 12.52
C ARG A 199 21.30 -14.31 13.68
N GLU A 200 20.29 -13.48 13.42
CA GLU A 200 19.32 -13.03 14.40
C GLU A 200 17.90 -13.35 13.94
N PRO A 201 16.92 -13.46 14.86
CA PRO A 201 15.52 -13.56 14.51
C PRO A 201 15.08 -12.42 13.58
N ILE A 202 14.10 -12.72 12.73
CA ILE A 202 13.47 -11.72 11.87
C ILE A 202 12.96 -10.57 12.74
N SER A 203 13.35 -9.35 12.38
CA SER A 203 13.07 -8.14 13.16
C SER A 203 13.00 -6.91 12.26
N VAL A 204 12.42 -5.83 12.78
CA VAL A 204 12.26 -4.57 12.05
C VAL A 204 13.58 -3.82 11.99
N LYS A 205 14.22 -3.84 10.83
CA LYS A 205 15.53 -3.19 10.58
C LYS A 205 15.57 -2.40 9.27
N GLY A 206 14.69 -2.71 8.32
CA GLY A 206 14.60 -2.00 7.05
C GLY A 206 13.73 -0.74 7.18
N ARG A 207 13.94 0.23 6.29
CA ARG A 207 13.00 1.35 6.13
C ARG A 207 11.59 0.82 5.84
N PRO A 208 10.52 1.54 6.18
CA PRO A 208 9.20 1.26 5.61
C PRO A 208 9.30 1.24 4.08
N TRP A 209 8.65 0.26 3.45
CA TRP A 209 8.50 0.20 2.01
C TRP A 209 7.01 0.15 1.66
N ILE A 210 6.47 1.29 1.25
CA ILE A 210 5.05 1.48 0.95
C ILE A 210 4.85 1.74 -0.54
N GLY A 211 3.65 1.46 -1.07
CA GLY A 211 3.37 1.61 -2.51
C GLY A 211 3.60 3.04 -3.00
N ASN A 212 3.22 4.03 -2.18
CA ASN A 212 3.39 5.45 -2.49
C ASN A 212 4.87 5.86 -2.68
N MET A 213 5.81 5.21 -1.96
CA MET A 213 7.25 5.47 -2.16
C MET A 213 7.72 4.99 -3.53
N GLY A 214 7.26 3.80 -3.95
CA GLY A 214 7.52 3.28 -5.28
C GLY A 214 6.96 4.20 -6.36
N ASP A 215 5.69 4.59 -6.20
CA ASP A 215 4.99 5.46 -7.13
C ASP A 215 5.67 6.84 -7.28
N ILE A 216 6.20 7.43 -6.20
CA ILE A 216 6.95 8.71 -6.28
C ILE A 216 8.14 8.59 -7.23
N ILE A 217 8.94 7.54 -7.10
CA ILE A 217 10.11 7.39 -7.96
C ILE A 217 9.68 7.14 -9.41
N VAL A 218 8.76 6.21 -9.59
CA VAL A 218 8.32 5.72 -10.91
C VAL A 218 7.53 6.77 -11.67
N HIS A 219 6.70 7.58 -11.01
CA HIS A 219 5.81 8.53 -11.68
C HIS A 219 6.24 9.98 -11.58
N THR A 220 7.38 10.28 -10.97
CA THR A 220 7.90 11.66 -10.95
C THR A 220 9.37 11.77 -11.32
N ASN A 221 10.05 10.65 -11.62
CA ASN A 221 11.51 10.61 -11.80
C ASN A 221 12.29 11.22 -10.62
N ALA A 222 11.72 11.18 -9.41
CA ALA A 222 12.40 11.67 -8.22
C ALA A 222 13.60 10.76 -7.87
N PRO A 223 14.73 11.32 -7.41
CA PRO A 223 15.83 10.50 -6.91
C PRO A 223 15.44 9.71 -5.66
N LEU A 224 16.00 8.50 -5.53
CA LEU A 224 15.80 7.65 -4.35
C LEU A 224 16.21 8.32 -3.03
N SER A 225 17.16 9.26 -3.07
CA SER A 225 17.62 10.05 -1.93
C SER A 225 16.55 11.00 -1.37
N THR A 226 15.48 11.27 -2.12
CA THR A 226 14.33 12.07 -1.65
C THR A 226 13.40 11.28 -0.74
N LEU A 227 13.50 9.94 -0.76
CA LEU A 227 12.70 9.07 0.07
C LEU A 227 13.36 8.83 1.43
N PRO A 228 12.56 8.61 2.48
CA PRO A 228 13.13 8.20 3.75
C PRO A 228 13.88 6.86 3.70
N SER A 229 14.90 6.72 4.54
CA SER A 229 15.83 5.58 4.55
C SER A 229 16.00 4.93 5.94
N GLN A 230 15.20 5.35 6.92
CA GLN A 230 15.32 4.95 8.33
C GLN A 230 14.08 4.21 8.85
N THR A 231 14.20 3.62 10.04
CA THR A 231 13.07 3.15 10.85
C THR A 231 12.59 4.27 11.79
N TYR A 232 11.37 4.17 12.31
CA TYR A 232 10.76 5.23 13.14
C TYR A 232 10.33 4.70 14.50
N ALA A 233 10.56 5.48 15.54
CA ALA A 233 10.26 5.09 16.92
C ALA A 233 8.85 5.51 17.37
N SER A 234 8.21 6.43 16.66
CA SER A 234 6.86 6.93 16.97
C SER A 234 6.00 7.10 15.72
N THR A 235 4.68 7.15 15.93
CA THR A 235 3.71 7.45 14.87
C THR A 235 3.92 8.86 14.33
N ASP A 236 4.20 9.83 15.21
CA ASP A 236 4.43 11.22 14.81
C ASP A 236 5.62 11.37 13.85
N GLU A 237 6.76 10.72 14.13
CA GLU A 237 7.92 10.76 13.23
C GLU A 237 7.58 10.19 11.85
N TRP A 238 6.77 9.12 11.81
CA TRP A 238 6.35 8.53 10.54
C TRP A 238 5.39 9.45 9.77
N TYR A 239 4.45 10.09 10.45
CA TYR A 239 3.54 11.07 9.85
C TYR A 239 4.25 12.32 9.33
N HIS A 240 5.36 12.73 9.97
CA HIS A 240 6.22 13.79 9.44
C HIS A 240 6.85 13.35 8.11
N ALA A 241 7.39 12.13 8.06
CA ALA A 241 7.96 11.57 6.83
C ALA A 241 6.92 11.42 5.71
N LEU A 242 5.68 10.98 6.03
CA LEU A 242 4.56 10.94 5.10
C LEU A 242 4.24 12.34 4.52
N ALA A 243 4.21 13.37 5.36
CA ALA A 243 3.99 14.75 4.92
C ALA A 243 5.13 15.29 4.03
N ASP A 244 6.38 14.98 4.37
CA ASP A 244 7.54 15.33 3.55
C ASP A 244 7.48 14.61 2.19
N MET A 245 7.01 13.37 2.14
CA MET A 245 6.80 12.64 0.88
C MET A 245 5.71 13.25 -0.01
N HIS A 246 4.63 13.79 0.56
CA HIS A 246 3.65 14.55 -0.23
C HIS A 246 4.26 15.80 -0.86
N MET A 247 5.12 16.51 -0.11
CA MET A 247 5.86 17.66 -0.62
C MET A 247 6.85 17.25 -1.70
N ALA A 248 7.59 16.15 -1.50
CA ALA A 248 8.52 15.62 -2.50
C ALA A 248 7.79 15.22 -3.78
N GLN A 249 6.69 14.46 -3.69
CA GLN A 249 5.88 14.10 -4.86
C GLN A 249 5.49 15.33 -5.68
N PHE A 250 4.93 16.36 -5.04
CA PHE A 250 4.52 17.58 -5.74
C PHE A 250 5.72 18.35 -6.30
N ALA A 251 6.84 18.39 -5.57
CA ALA A 251 8.05 19.08 -5.99
C ALA A 251 8.64 18.48 -7.27
N PHE A 252 8.74 17.15 -7.33
CA PHE A 252 9.45 16.43 -8.38
C PHE A 252 8.56 16.02 -9.56
N GLN A 253 7.24 15.98 -9.41
CA GLN A 253 6.35 15.76 -10.55
C GLN A 253 6.34 16.98 -11.46
N CYS A 254 7.03 16.89 -12.61
CA CYS A 254 7.22 18.02 -13.52
C CYS A 254 6.00 18.21 -14.41
N ASN A 255 5.45 17.12 -14.94
CA ASN A 255 4.33 17.17 -15.88
C ASN A 255 3.03 16.77 -15.22
N ASP A 256 1.93 17.30 -15.74
CA ASP A 256 0.55 16.91 -15.37
C ASP A 256 0.23 17.10 -13.86
N ALA A 257 1.09 17.84 -13.15
CA ALA A 257 0.94 18.09 -11.72
C ALA A 257 -0.05 19.23 -11.41
N VAL A 258 -0.21 20.21 -12.32
CA VAL A 258 -1.05 21.39 -12.12
C VAL A 258 -1.80 21.83 -13.39
N GLU A 259 -3.01 22.36 -13.22
CA GLU A 259 -3.81 22.96 -14.30
C GLU A 259 -3.50 24.45 -14.50
N ASP A 260 -3.43 25.20 -13.40
CA ASP A 260 -3.17 26.63 -13.35
C ASP A 260 -2.51 27.04 -12.02
N GLU A 261 -2.26 28.34 -11.84
CA GLU A 261 -1.64 28.83 -10.60
C GLU A 261 -2.50 28.62 -9.35
N ASP A 262 -3.84 28.66 -9.48
CA ASP A 262 -4.72 28.46 -8.31
C ASP A 262 -4.65 27.01 -7.85
N ASP A 263 -4.64 26.07 -8.79
CA ASP A 263 -4.49 24.64 -8.51
C ASP A 263 -3.10 24.35 -7.91
N ALA A 264 -2.04 24.98 -8.42
CA ALA A 264 -0.71 24.89 -7.82
C ALA A 264 -0.68 25.40 -6.37
N ARG A 265 -1.38 26.51 -6.08
CA ARG A 265 -1.52 27.06 -4.71
C ARG A 265 -2.33 26.12 -3.83
N ASP A 266 -3.46 25.58 -4.30
CA ASP A 266 -4.25 24.59 -3.57
C ASP A 266 -3.39 23.39 -3.14
N LYS A 267 -2.67 22.78 -4.09
CA LYS A 267 -1.81 21.61 -3.84
C LYS A 267 -0.70 21.90 -2.85
N TYR A 268 -0.04 23.07 -2.95
CA TYR A 268 0.98 23.46 -1.97
C TYR A 268 0.39 23.72 -0.59
N ILE A 269 -0.67 24.53 -0.48
CA ILE A 269 -1.25 24.91 0.82
C ILE A 269 -1.76 23.67 1.55
N ALA A 270 -2.43 22.75 0.86
CA ALA A 270 -2.92 21.50 1.45
C ALA A 270 -1.78 20.70 2.11
N ARG A 271 -0.70 20.43 1.35
CA ARG A 271 0.46 19.67 1.82
C ARG A 271 1.21 20.39 2.93
N GLN A 272 1.40 21.71 2.80
CA GLN A 272 2.10 22.52 3.79
C GLN A 272 1.32 22.62 5.10
N LEU A 273 0.00 22.73 5.06
CA LEU A 273 -0.82 22.75 6.27
C LEU A 273 -0.86 21.40 6.96
N PHE A 274 -0.96 20.31 6.21
CA PHE A 274 -0.82 18.96 6.76
C PHE A 274 0.52 18.77 7.45
N ARG A 275 1.61 19.15 6.78
CA ARG A 275 2.95 19.15 7.35
C ARG A 275 3.07 20.01 8.62
N ASN A 276 2.45 21.20 8.63
CA ASN A 276 2.42 22.05 9.82
C ASN A 276 1.67 21.37 10.98
N LEU A 277 0.55 20.68 10.72
CA LEU A 277 -0.17 19.91 11.73
C LEU A 277 0.66 18.76 12.29
N CYS A 278 1.41 18.07 11.43
CA CYS A 278 2.39 17.05 11.83
C CYS A 278 3.42 17.66 12.79
N ILE A 279 4.14 18.70 12.37
CA ILE A 279 5.22 19.35 13.14
C ILE A 279 4.71 19.87 14.50
N GLN A 280 3.49 20.41 14.52
CA GLN A 280 2.87 20.96 15.73
C GLN A 280 2.23 19.88 16.62
N GLN A 281 2.29 18.59 16.24
CA GLN A 281 1.62 17.47 16.92
C GLN A 281 0.11 17.72 17.13
N ARG A 282 -0.56 18.21 16.08
CA ARG A 282 -1.98 18.59 16.11
C ARG A 282 -2.92 17.65 15.39
N LEU A 283 -2.39 16.65 14.69
CA LEU A 283 -3.21 15.70 13.93
C LEU A 283 -4.21 14.94 14.82
N TRP A 284 -3.79 14.62 16.05
CA TRP A 284 -4.44 13.65 16.94
C TRP A 284 -4.99 14.26 18.23
N ARG A 285 -5.23 15.58 18.30
CA ARG A 285 -5.60 16.29 19.55
C ARG A 285 -6.79 15.68 20.31
N ASP A 286 -7.71 15.03 19.61
CA ASP A 286 -8.96 14.49 20.16
C ASP A 286 -9.00 12.94 20.17
N SER A 287 -7.86 12.27 19.97
CA SER A 287 -7.77 10.79 19.89
C SER A 287 -6.75 10.21 20.86
N GLU A 288 -6.97 8.97 21.30
CA GLU A 288 -5.96 8.19 22.01
C GLU A 288 -4.73 8.00 21.11
N GLN A 289 -3.56 8.45 21.59
CA GLN A 289 -2.29 8.27 20.90
C GLN A 289 -1.81 6.85 21.19
N PHE A 290 -1.67 6.03 20.13
CA PHE A 290 -1.18 4.65 20.23
C PHE A 290 0.34 4.59 20.04
N ASP A 291 1.07 5.56 20.60
CA ASP A 291 2.51 5.62 20.44
C ASP A 291 3.18 4.38 21.04
N GLY A 292 4.03 3.74 20.22
CA GLY A 292 4.69 2.49 20.57
C GLY A 292 3.87 1.23 20.27
N ASP A 293 2.62 1.32 19.78
CA ASP A 293 1.87 0.16 19.26
C ASP A 293 2.01 0.09 17.73
N PHE A 294 2.95 -0.74 17.28
CA PHE A 294 3.19 -0.99 15.87
C PHE A 294 2.83 -2.43 15.52
N ARG A 295 2.02 -2.60 14.48
CA ARG A 295 1.48 -3.89 14.06
C ARG A 295 1.88 -4.21 12.63
N LEU A 296 1.91 -5.48 12.25
CA LEU A 296 2.11 -5.84 10.85
C LEU A 296 0.92 -5.33 10.04
N TYR A 297 1.19 -4.51 9.04
CA TYR A 297 0.18 -3.95 8.16
C TYR A 297 0.66 -4.09 6.71
N SER A 298 -0.26 -4.43 5.81
CA SER A 298 0.00 -4.50 4.37
C SER A 298 -0.97 -3.59 3.64
N GLU A 299 -0.42 -2.64 2.88
CA GLU A 299 -1.24 -1.71 2.07
C GLU A 299 -1.97 -2.41 0.92
N ASP A 300 -1.43 -3.55 0.48
CA ASP A 300 -1.96 -4.34 -0.63
C ASP A 300 -2.66 -5.62 -0.17
N LEU A 301 -2.98 -5.76 1.13
CA LEU A 301 -3.85 -6.86 1.57
C LEU A 301 -5.28 -6.60 1.12
N ARG A 302 -5.67 -7.26 0.03
CA ARG A 302 -6.99 -7.15 -0.61
C ARG A 302 -7.46 -8.52 -1.14
N PRO A 303 -8.76 -8.70 -1.45
CA PRO A 303 -9.29 -9.97 -1.96
C PRO A 303 -8.62 -10.50 -3.23
N ALA A 304 -7.95 -9.65 -4.03
CA ALA A 304 -7.20 -10.12 -5.20
C ALA A 304 -5.98 -10.97 -4.82
N ASN A 305 -5.45 -10.78 -3.61
CA ASN A 305 -4.25 -11.43 -3.08
C ASN A 305 -4.58 -12.59 -2.13
N VAL A 306 -5.83 -13.01 -2.08
CA VAL A 306 -6.29 -14.16 -1.29
C VAL A 306 -6.84 -15.23 -2.22
N LEU A 307 -6.28 -16.43 -2.12
CA LEU A 307 -6.56 -17.57 -2.99
C LEU A 307 -7.56 -18.52 -2.33
N LEU A 308 -8.55 -18.95 -3.10
CA LEU A 308 -9.63 -19.82 -2.66
C LEU A 308 -9.59 -21.17 -3.39
N ASP A 309 -9.95 -22.23 -2.67
CA ASP A 309 -10.29 -23.52 -3.27
C ASP A 309 -11.71 -23.51 -3.88
N LYS A 310 -12.12 -24.67 -4.41
CA LYS A 310 -13.45 -24.88 -5.01
C LYS A 310 -14.61 -24.71 -4.02
N ASP A 311 -14.33 -24.83 -2.72
CA ASP A 311 -15.30 -24.76 -1.62
C ASP A 311 -15.28 -23.35 -0.98
N MET A 312 -14.65 -22.37 -1.65
CA MET A 312 -14.48 -20.98 -1.20
C MET A 312 -13.76 -20.84 0.14
N ARG A 313 -12.80 -21.74 0.41
CA ARG A 313 -11.93 -21.65 1.59
C ARG A 313 -10.58 -21.07 1.22
N VAL A 314 -10.05 -20.22 2.09
CA VAL A 314 -8.70 -19.65 1.91
C VAL A 314 -7.65 -20.75 1.95
N VAL A 315 -6.87 -20.85 0.88
CA VAL A 315 -5.73 -21.77 0.74
C VAL A 315 -4.39 -21.05 0.59
N GLY A 316 -4.40 -19.73 0.40
CA GLY A 316 -3.19 -18.93 0.28
C GLY A 316 -3.44 -17.43 0.40
N VAL A 317 -2.49 -16.71 1.00
CA VAL A 317 -2.39 -15.25 0.98
C VAL A 317 -1.02 -14.89 0.41
N ILE A 318 -1.03 -14.10 -0.66
CA ILE A 318 0.15 -13.78 -1.46
C ILE A 318 0.42 -12.26 -1.46
N ASP A 319 1.48 -11.84 -2.16
CA ASP A 319 1.83 -10.43 -2.39
C ASP A 319 2.11 -9.62 -1.10
N TRP A 320 3.14 -10.05 -0.36
CA TRP A 320 3.58 -9.43 0.89
C TRP A 320 4.57 -8.27 0.70
N GLU A 321 4.69 -7.73 -0.51
CA GLU A 321 5.76 -6.79 -0.91
C GLU A 321 5.64 -5.36 -0.34
N PHE A 322 4.47 -5.00 0.20
CA PHE A 322 4.21 -3.71 0.87
C PHE A 322 3.76 -3.90 2.32
N ALA A 323 4.13 -5.03 2.92
CA ALA A 323 3.89 -5.32 4.32
C ALA A 323 5.04 -4.80 5.19
N TYR A 324 4.72 -4.08 6.26
CA TYR A 324 5.68 -3.50 7.18
C TYR A 324 5.07 -3.35 8.58
N ALA A 325 5.91 -3.17 9.59
CA ALA A 325 5.44 -2.74 10.91
C ALA A 325 5.01 -1.27 10.81
N ALA A 326 3.74 -0.99 11.06
CA ALA A 326 3.12 0.33 10.88
C ALA A 326 2.37 0.76 12.15
N PRO A 327 1.99 2.04 12.29
CA PRO A 327 1.07 2.47 13.34
C PRO A 327 -0.18 1.59 13.41
N ALA A 328 -0.52 1.09 14.60
CA ALA A 328 -1.67 0.19 14.79
C ALA A 328 -2.99 0.76 14.26
N GLN A 329 -3.11 2.10 14.27
CA GLN A 329 -4.22 2.87 13.72
C GLN A 329 -4.59 2.46 12.29
N PHE A 330 -3.61 2.12 11.44
CA PHE A 330 -3.87 1.70 10.07
C PHE A 330 -4.60 0.36 9.99
N SER A 331 -4.35 -0.54 10.95
CA SER A 331 -5.07 -1.80 11.04
C SER A 331 -6.48 -1.63 11.59
N PHE A 332 -6.73 -0.53 12.32
CA PHE A 332 -8.06 -0.19 12.85
C PHE A 332 -8.96 0.41 11.79
N ASP A 333 -8.44 0.85 10.64
CA ASP A 333 -9.26 1.49 9.64
C ASP A 333 -10.13 0.50 8.86
N PRO A 334 -11.37 0.89 8.50
CA PRO A 334 -12.16 0.14 7.54
C PRO A 334 -11.41 -0.07 6.22
N PRO A 335 -11.32 -1.30 5.70
CA PRO A 335 -10.58 -1.55 4.47
C PRO A 335 -11.30 -0.97 3.26
N TRP A 336 -10.62 -0.19 2.42
CA TRP A 336 -11.22 0.40 1.21
C TRP A 336 -11.78 -0.67 0.25
N TRP A 337 -11.18 -1.86 0.24
CA TRP A 337 -11.53 -2.94 -0.69
C TRP A 337 -12.88 -3.61 -0.41
N LEU A 338 -13.66 -3.19 0.61
CA LEU A 338 -15.04 -3.67 0.78
C LEU A 338 -15.88 -3.44 -0.48
N LEU A 339 -15.58 -2.39 -1.26
CA LEU A 339 -16.21 -2.10 -2.55
C LEU A 339 -15.36 -2.46 -3.77
N LEU A 340 -14.16 -3.02 -3.56
CA LEU A 340 -13.13 -3.33 -4.55
C LEU A 340 -12.52 -2.13 -5.31
N GLU A 341 -12.99 -0.91 -5.05
CA GLU A 341 -12.49 0.34 -5.65
C GLU A 341 -12.34 1.45 -4.60
N GLU A 342 -11.32 2.27 -4.80
CA GLU A 342 -10.93 3.40 -3.96
C GLU A 342 -11.91 4.60 -4.12
N PRO A 343 -12.11 5.42 -3.06
CA PRO A 343 -13.11 6.48 -3.06
C PRO A 343 -12.90 7.55 -4.13
N GLU A 344 -11.66 7.85 -4.50
CA GLU A 344 -11.31 8.82 -5.54
C GLU A 344 -11.67 8.37 -6.97
N TYR A 345 -11.85 7.07 -7.19
CA TYR A 345 -12.19 6.49 -8.49
C TYR A 345 -13.64 6.01 -8.59
N TRP A 346 -14.43 6.19 -7.53
CA TRP A 346 -15.79 5.68 -7.47
C TRP A 346 -16.76 6.42 -8.41
N PRO A 347 -17.58 5.69 -9.21
CA PRO A 347 -18.63 6.29 -10.01
C PRO A 347 -19.65 7.06 -9.14
N GLY A 348 -19.90 8.33 -9.48
CA GLY A 348 -20.75 9.21 -8.66
C GLY A 348 -20.00 9.93 -7.51
N GLY A 349 -18.69 9.69 -7.40
CA GLY A 349 -17.80 10.35 -6.46
C GLY A 349 -18.01 9.93 -5.02
N TYR A 350 -17.33 10.63 -4.12
CA TYR A 350 -17.22 10.27 -2.71
C TYR A 350 -18.56 9.99 -2.00
N ARG A 351 -19.59 10.84 -2.19
CA ARG A 351 -20.84 10.68 -1.44
C ARG A 351 -21.53 9.36 -1.79
N ALA A 352 -21.56 9.02 -3.08
CA ALA A 352 -22.08 7.73 -3.53
C ALA A 352 -21.23 6.56 -3.02
N TRP A 353 -19.90 6.74 -2.92
CA TRP A 353 -19.01 5.74 -2.32
C TRP A 353 -19.36 5.51 -0.85
N MET A 354 -19.48 6.57 -0.04
CA MET A 354 -19.81 6.48 1.38
C MET A 354 -21.16 5.80 1.62
N ASP A 355 -22.20 6.20 0.87
CA ASP A 355 -23.55 5.65 1.01
C ASP A 355 -23.56 4.13 0.73
N THR A 356 -22.80 3.70 -0.29
CA THR A 356 -22.65 2.29 -0.63
C THR A 356 -21.80 1.56 0.41
N TYR A 357 -20.68 2.16 0.81
CA TYR A 357 -19.67 1.58 1.69
C TYR A 357 -20.23 1.29 3.08
N GLU A 358 -21.01 2.20 3.66
CA GLU A 358 -21.60 2.07 5.00
C GLU A 358 -22.33 0.73 5.15
N SER A 359 -23.16 0.36 4.17
CA SER A 359 -23.90 -0.90 4.21
C SER A 359 -22.99 -2.12 4.27
N ARG A 360 -21.88 -2.09 3.51
CA ARG A 360 -20.91 -3.19 3.41
C ARG A 360 -20.01 -3.23 4.64
N LEU A 361 -19.68 -2.07 5.22
CA LEU A 361 -18.99 -1.97 6.49
C LEU A 361 -19.79 -2.64 7.60
N GLN A 362 -21.11 -2.43 7.69
CA GLN A 362 -21.91 -3.09 8.71
C GLN A 362 -21.92 -4.61 8.54
N THR A 363 -21.92 -5.14 7.31
CA THR A 363 -21.77 -6.58 7.06
C THR A 363 -20.40 -7.09 7.48
N PHE A 364 -19.33 -6.35 7.17
CA PHE A 364 -17.97 -6.69 7.57
C PHE A 364 -17.79 -6.68 9.09
N LEU A 365 -18.29 -5.66 9.79
CA LEU A 365 -18.20 -5.56 11.25
C LEU A 365 -18.90 -6.72 11.95
N ARG A 366 -20.07 -7.17 11.47
CA ARG A 366 -20.74 -8.37 12.01
C ARG A 366 -19.89 -9.63 11.84
N ALA A 367 -19.23 -9.78 10.68
CA ALA A 367 -18.34 -10.91 10.43
C ALA A 367 -17.10 -10.85 11.34
N LEU A 368 -16.51 -9.66 11.50
CA LEU A 368 -15.36 -9.43 12.37
C LEU A 368 -15.69 -9.70 13.85
N GLU A 369 -16.81 -9.19 14.36
CA GLU A 369 -17.31 -9.46 15.71
C GLU A 369 -17.50 -10.98 15.94
N ALA A 370 -18.04 -11.69 14.95
CA ALA A 370 -18.21 -13.14 15.05
C ALA A 370 -16.86 -13.89 15.09
N GLU A 371 -15.86 -13.47 14.33
CA GLU A 371 -14.51 -14.05 14.37
C GLU A 371 -13.79 -13.74 15.70
N GLU A 372 -13.91 -12.53 16.23
CA GLU A 372 -13.37 -12.16 17.54
C GLU A 372 -13.95 -13.05 18.66
N GLU A 373 -15.26 -13.32 18.61
CA GLU A 373 -15.89 -14.23 19.57
C GLU A 373 -15.42 -15.69 19.42
N LYS A 374 -15.13 -16.16 18.20
CA LYS A 374 -14.52 -17.48 17.98
C LYS A 374 -13.13 -17.55 18.62
N THR A 375 -12.29 -16.56 18.38
CA THR A 375 -10.93 -16.48 18.94
C THR A 375 -10.95 -16.45 20.47
N LYS A 376 -11.84 -15.65 21.07
CA LYS A 376 -12.01 -15.61 22.54
C LYS A 376 -12.42 -16.97 23.10
N ARG A 377 -13.37 -17.67 22.47
CA ARG A 377 -13.81 -19.01 22.91
C ARG A 377 -12.69 -20.05 22.78
N ALA A 378 -11.90 -20.00 21.72
CA ALA A 378 -10.74 -20.87 21.55
C ALA A 378 -9.70 -20.64 22.66
N ALA A 379 -9.34 -19.38 22.92
CA ALA A 379 -8.39 -19.02 23.98
C ALA A 379 -8.88 -19.42 25.38
N LEU A 380 -10.18 -19.29 25.67
CA LEU A 380 -10.78 -19.75 26.93
C LEU A 380 -10.72 -21.28 27.07
N THR A 381 -10.90 -22.02 25.98
CA THR A 381 -10.82 -23.49 25.95
C THR A 381 -9.38 -23.95 26.22
N GLU A 382 -8.38 -23.27 25.67
CA GLU A 382 -6.96 -23.55 25.95
C GLU A 382 -6.57 -23.17 27.40
N ARG A 383 -7.04 -22.00 27.88
CA ARG A 383 -6.80 -21.52 29.25
C ARG A 383 -7.48 -22.37 30.31
N ALA A 384 -8.60 -23.04 30.02
CA ALA A 384 -9.23 -24.00 30.94
C ALA A 384 -8.30 -25.17 31.32
N ASN A 385 -7.20 -25.39 30.59
CA ASN A 385 -6.16 -26.38 30.88
C ASN A 385 -4.91 -25.78 31.59
N SER A 386 -4.93 -24.52 32.02
CA SER A 386 -3.81 -23.84 32.72
C SER A 386 -4.28 -22.86 33.81
N LEU A 387 -3.41 -22.59 34.80
CA LEU A 387 -3.72 -21.72 35.95
C LEU A 387 -3.91 -20.24 35.53
N PRO A 388 -4.77 -19.46 36.21
CA PRO A 388 -5.12 -18.11 35.77
C PRO A 388 -3.94 -17.14 35.89
N ARG A 389 -3.68 -16.37 34.83
CA ARG A 389 -2.85 -15.16 34.87
C ARG A 389 -3.74 -13.93 35.13
N THR A 390 -3.19 -13.00 35.90
CA THR A 390 -3.78 -11.76 36.40
C THR A 390 -4.23 -10.81 35.31
N ASP A 391 -5.25 -10.01 35.65
CA ASP A 391 -5.81 -8.83 34.97
C ASP A 391 -4.86 -8.12 33.99
N GLU A 392 -4.84 -8.59 32.73
CA GLU A 392 -4.40 -7.76 31.61
C GLU A 392 -5.57 -6.85 31.22
N GLU A 393 -5.31 -5.55 31.09
CA GLU A 393 -6.28 -4.62 30.50
C GLU A 393 -6.71 -5.18 29.14
N VAL A 394 -7.99 -5.52 29.02
CA VAL A 394 -8.54 -6.08 27.78
C VAL A 394 -8.58 -4.95 26.77
N GLU A 395 -7.66 -4.97 25.81
CA GLU A 395 -7.70 -4.04 24.68
C GLU A 395 -9.08 -4.10 23.99
N PRO A 396 -9.64 -2.94 23.57
CA PRO A 396 -10.85 -2.93 22.77
C PRO A 396 -10.71 -3.82 21.53
N PRO A 397 -11.76 -4.60 21.17
CA PRO A 397 -11.75 -5.43 19.98
C PRO A 397 -11.55 -4.59 18.71
N LEU A 398 -10.98 -5.20 17.67
CA LEU A 398 -10.72 -4.57 16.39
C LEU A 398 -12.01 -4.05 15.75
N SER A 399 -13.11 -4.78 15.86
CA SER A 399 -14.44 -4.34 15.40
C SER A 399 -14.87 -3.01 16.00
N ARG A 400 -14.66 -2.82 17.31
CA ARG A 400 -14.97 -1.56 18.00
C ARG A 400 -14.04 -0.44 17.56
N ARG A 401 -12.73 -0.71 17.47
CA ARG A 401 -11.75 0.28 16.99
C ARG A 401 -12.05 0.73 15.55
N MET A 402 -12.50 -0.19 14.71
CA MET A 402 -12.88 0.08 13.33
C MET A 402 -14.16 0.88 13.19
N ARG A 403 -15.17 0.56 14.01
CA ARG A 403 -16.37 1.38 14.12
C ARG A 403 -16.04 2.80 14.59
N ASP A 404 -15.22 2.92 15.62
CA ASP A 404 -14.76 4.22 16.13
C ASP A 404 -13.98 5.00 15.06
N SER A 405 -13.12 4.34 14.28
CA SER A 405 -12.34 4.99 13.21
C SER A 405 -13.26 5.53 12.11
N TRP A 406 -14.28 4.75 11.74
CA TRP A 406 -15.30 5.15 10.78
C TRP A 406 -16.12 6.35 11.26
N GLU A 407 -16.73 6.26 12.45
CA GLU A 407 -17.62 7.28 13.00
C GLU A 407 -16.90 8.61 13.26
N LYS A 408 -15.64 8.56 13.71
CA LYS A 408 -14.81 9.75 13.95
C LYS A 408 -14.05 10.22 12.70
N GLN A 409 -14.20 9.49 11.59
CA GLN A 409 -13.53 9.74 10.31
C GLN A 409 -11.99 9.83 10.45
N THR A 410 -11.39 9.07 11.37
CA THR A 410 -9.92 9.04 11.52
C THR A 410 -9.25 8.25 10.41
N TRP A 411 -9.95 7.29 9.81
CA TRP A 411 -9.46 6.55 8.64
C TRP A 411 -9.13 7.46 7.46
N MET A 412 -9.83 8.60 7.29
CA MET A 412 -9.56 9.53 6.20
C MET A 412 -8.18 10.19 6.34
N LEU A 413 -7.77 10.48 7.58
CA LEU A 413 -6.44 11.01 7.87
C LEU A 413 -5.38 9.96 7.54
N ASN A 414 -5.56 8.74 8.05
CA ASN A 414 -4.66 7.61 7.79
C ASN A 414 -4.57 7.25 6.30
N TYR A 415 -5.68 7.37 5.56
CA TYR A 415 -5.74 7.14 4.12
C TYR A 415 -5.01 8.24 3.35
N ALA A 416 -5.36 9.51 3.60
CA ALA A 416 -4.76 10.65 2.91
C ALA A 416 -3.24 10.69 3.10
N ALA A 417 -2.76 10.48 4.33
CA ALA A 417 -1.34 10.54 4.67
C ALA A 417 -0.48 9.56 3.87
N ARG A 418 -1.06 8.47 3.35
CA ARG A 418 -0.33 7.44 2.59
C ARG A 418 -0.50 7.55 1.08
N LYS A 419 -1.33 8.47 0.57
CA LYS A 419 -1.75 8.51 -0.84
C LYS A 419 -1.50 9.88 -1.45
N SER A 420 -0.32 10.11 -2.03
CA SER A 420 0.07 11.45 -2.52
C SER A 420 -0.82 12.00 -3.64
N TRP A 421 -1.27 11.16 -4.59
CA TRP A 421 -2.10 11.60 -5.72
C TRP A 421 -3.57 11.84 -5.34
N ALA A 422 -4.10 11.09 -4.37
CA ALA A 422 -5.46 11.26 -3.85
C ALA A 422 -5.54 12.22 -2.65
N PHE A 423 -4.41 12.78 -2.22
CA PHE A 423 -4.33 13.64 -1.04
C PHE A 423 -5.26 14.85 -1.15
N ASP A 424 -5.24 15.54 -2.29
CA ASP A 424 -6.04 16.74 -2.52
C ASP A 424 -7.56 16.47 -2.45
N PHE A 425 -7.98 15.30 -2.97
CA PHE A 425 -9.37 14.82 -2.92
C PHE A 425 -9.88 14.63 -1.49
N ILE A 426 -9.07 14.04 -0.62
CA ILE A 426 -9.47 13.84 0.78
C ILE A 426 -9.29 15.12 1.60
N TRP A 427 -8.22 15.88 1.35
CA TRP A 427 -7.89 17.07 2.13
C TRP A 427 -8.96 18.15 2.01
N TRP A 428 -9.23 18.62 0.79
CA TRP A 428 -10.13 19.76 0.59
C TRP A 428 -11.59 19.43 0.88
N LYS A 429 -11.96 18.15 0.77
CA LYS A 429 -13.32 17.71 1.03
C LYS A 429 -13.59 17.46 2.52
N PHE A 430 -12.60 17.01 3.29
CA PHE A 430 -12.84 16.50 4.64
C PHE A 430 -11.86 17.01 5.70
N LEU A 431 -10.56 16.94 5.44
CA LEU A 431 -9.57 17.22 6.48
C LEU A 431 -9.41 18.72 6.74
N ASP A 432 -9.46 19.56 5.70
CA ASP A 432 -9.26 21.01 5.81
C ASP A 432 -10.21 21.64 6.84
N GLU A 433 -11.52 21.45 6.67
CA GLU A 433 -12.50 22.06 7.56
C GLU A 433 -12.46 21.49 8.98
N LYS A 434 -12.09 20.20 9.13
CA LYS A 434 -11.91 19.55 10.43
C LYS A 434 -10.84 20.26 11.27
N TYR A 435 -9.74 20.71 10.66
CA TYR A 435 -8.63 21.34 11.38
C TYR A 435 -8.69 22.87 11.43
N PHE A 436 -9.30 23.51 10.42
CA PHE A 436 -9.23 24.96 10.23
C PHE A 436 -10.58 25.67 10.16
N GLY A 437 -11.69 24.96 10.37
CA GLY A 437 -13.05 25.50 10.34
C GLY A 437 -13.58 25.70 8.91
N SER A 438 -14.71 26.37 8.74
CA SER A 438 -15.38 26.44 7.42
C SER A 438 -14.51 27.02 6.28
N ASN A 439 -14.66 26.43 5.10
CA ASN A 439 -14.08 26.80 3.81
C ASN A 439 -15.08 26.46 2.70
N ALA A 440 -16.09 27.32 2.52
CA ALA A 440 -17.18 27.08 1.58
C ALA A 440 -16.72 26.84 0.12
N HIS A 441 -15.54 27.32 -0.26
CA HIS A 441 -14.98 27.14 -1.60
C HIS A 441 -14.04 25.93 -1.70
N GLN A 442 -13.65 25.33 -0.57
CA GLN A 442 -12.72 24.20 -0.49
C GLN A 442 -11.41 24.49 -1.25
N ASP A 443 -10.88 25.71 -1.04
CA ASP A 443 -9.69 26.22 -1.72
C ASP A 443 -8.66 26.85 -0.78
N HIS A 444 -7.51 27.22 -1.36
CA HIS A 444 -6.40 27.85 -0.66
C HIS A 444 -6.69 29.26 -0.14
N VAL A 445 -7.68 30.00 -0.67
CA VAL A 445 -7.81 31.45 -0.45
C VAL A 445 -8.06 31.75 1.02
N ALA A 446 -8.96 31.01 1.66
CA ALA A 446 -9.26 31.15 3.09
C ALA A 446 -8.09 30.73 4.00
N ARG A 447 -7.13 29.97 3.46
CA ARG A 447 -6.05 29.29 4.17
C ARG A 447 -4.70 29.96 4.02
N LEU A 448 -4.51 30.84 3.04
CA LEU A 448 -3.26 31.56 2.79
C LEU A 448 -2.70 32.24 4.05
N LYS A 449 -3.56 32.84 4.87
CA LYS A 449 -3.18 33.53 6.13
C LYS A 449 -2.61 32.61 7.21
N LEU A 450 -2.77 31.29 7.08
CA LEU A 450 -2.26 30.30 8.03
C LEU A 450 -0.79 29.93 7.75
N LEU A 451 -0.29 30.26 6.56
CA LEU A 451 1.11 30.10 6.20
C LEU A 451 1.95 31.26 6.73
N SER A 452 3.18 30.95 7.16
CA SER A 452 4.17 31.97 7.49
C SER A 452 4.58 32.76 6.24
N ALA A 453 5.20 33.94 6.42
CA ALA A 453 5.73 34.72 5.30
C ALA A 453 6.80 33.96 4.50
N SER A 454 7.60 33.10 5.16
CA SER A 454 8.57 32.24 4.47
C SER A 454 7.87 31.19 3.63
N GLN A 455 6.85 30.51 4.16
CA GLN A 455 6.06 29.51 3.44
C GLN A 455 5.35 30.12 2.23
N GLN A 456 4.76 31.31 2.36
CA GLN A 456 4.14 32.00 1.22
C GLN A 456 5.17 32.33 0.12
N LYS A 457 6.38 32.75 0.48
CA LYS A 457 7.45 33.01 -0.48
C LYS A 457 7.93 31.72 -1.17
N VAL A 458 8.01 30.61 -0.45
CA VAL A 458 8.34 29.30 -1.00
C VAL A 458 7.24 28.85 -1.98
N MET A 459 5.98 28.98 -1.58
CA MET A 459 4.82 28.68 -2.42
C MET A 459 4.89 29.39 -3.76
N GLU A 460 5.02 30.72 -3.78
CA GLU A 460 5.00 31.49 -5.03
C GLU A 460 6.18 31.14 -5.96
N ARG A 461 7.35 30.79 -5.39
CA ARG A 461 8.47 30.26 -6.19
C ARG A 461 8.14 28.91 -6.82
N LEU A 462 7.52 28.00 -6.05
CA LEU A 462 7.10 26.70 -6.55
C LEU A 462 6.00 26.83 -7.61
N VAL A 463 5.00 27.69 -7.40
CA VAL A 463 3.92 27.96 -8.36
C VAL A 463 4.49 28.45 -9.69
N ALA A 464 5.38 29.45 -9.66
CA ALA A 464 6.03 29.96 -10.87
C ALA A 464 6.79 28.85 -11.62
N ARG A 465 7.51 28.00 -10.87
CA ARG A 465 8.21 26.85 -11.43
C ARG A 465 7.26 25.82 -12.05
N LYS A 466 6.16 25.48 -11.38
CA LYS A 466 5.18 24.51 -11.89
C LYS A 466 4.50 25.00 -13.17
N MET A 467 4.28 26.30 -13.30
CA MET A 467 3.75 26.89 -14.54
C MET A 467 4.76 26.81 -15.71
N GLU A 468 6.06 26.95 -15.42
CA GLU A 468 7.13 26.73 -16.40
C GLU A 468 7.21 25.26 -16.83
N GLU A 469 7.28 24.34 -15.86
CA GLU A 469 7.36 22.88 -16.10
C GLU A 469 6.17 22.39 -16.94
N ARG A 470 4.95 22.81 -16.60
CA ARG A 470 3.73 22.51 -17.36
C ARG A 470 3.82 22.91 -18.84
N THR A 471 4.52 24.00 -19.15
CA THR A 471 4.69 24.49 -20.53
C THR A 471 5.83 23.76 -21.25
N ARG A 472 6.93 23.49 -20.53
CA ARG A 472 8.15 22.92 -21.09
C ARG A 472 8.01 21.44 -21.46
N ARG A 473 7.25 20.68 -20.66
CA ARG A 473 7.03 19.23 -20.81
C ARG A 473 8.31 18.41 -21.02
N ASP A 474 9.15 18.30 -20.00
CA ASP A 474 10.39 17.52 -20.03
C ASP A 474 10.56 16.61 -18.80
N ILE A 475 11.49 15.67 -18.91
CA ILE A 475 11.93 14.83 -17.79
C ILE A 475 13.22 15.44 -17.25
N VAL A 476 13.18 15.90 -15.99
CA VAL A 476 14.33 16.47 -15.32
C VAL A 476 15.13 15.36 -14.65
N GLU A 477 16.41 15.28 -14.99
CA GLU A 477 17.37 14.44 -14.30
C GLU A 477 17.97 15.22 -13.13
N TRP A 478 17.92 14.63 -11.94
CA TRP A 478 18.35 15.27 -10.71
C TRP A 478 19.57 14.56 -10.14
N SER A 479 20.61 15.30 -9.78
CA SER A 479 21.62 14.75 -8.87
C SER A 479 21.08 14.66 -7.43
N ASP A 480 21.68 13.79 -6.62
CA ASP A 480 21.36 13.68 -5.19
C ASP A 480 21.55 15.01 -4.45
N GLU A 481 22.57 15.80 -4.82
CA GLU A 481 22.83 17.10 -4.19
C GLU A 481 21.77 18.15 -4.57
N GLU A 482 21.41 18.24 -5.86
CA GLU A 482 20.42 19.20 -6.33
C GLU A 482 19.02 18.89 -5.80
N SER A 483 18.62 17.63 -5.79
CA SER A 483 17.33 17.19 -5.26
C SER A 483 17.23 17.42 -3.75
N ALA A 484 18.27 17.06 -2.98
CA ALA A 484 18.30 17.30 -1.54
C ALA A 484 18.20 18.80 -1.22
N LYS A 485 18.95 19.64 -1.95
CA LYS A 485 18.90 21.09 -1.78
C LYS A 485 17.51 21.65 -2.12
N TYR A 486 16.94 21.24 -3.25
CA TYR A 486 15.62 21.71 -3.67
C TYR A 486 14.52 21.32 -2.68
N LEU A 487 14.50 20.07 -2.24
CA LEU A 487 13.55 19.61 -1.23
C LEU A 487 13.74 20.34 0.10
N ALA A 488 14.98 20.52 0.56
CA ALA A 488 15.26 21.27 1.78
C ALA A 488 14.74 22.72 1.74
N GLU A 489 14.82 23.41 0.59
CA GLU A 489 14.25 24.75 0.41
C GLU A 489 12.72 24.76 0.55
N LEU A 490 12.04 23.68 0.12
CA LEU A 490 10.58 23.56 0.20
C LEU A 490 10.10 23.21 1.61
N LEU A 491 10.90 22.48 2.37
CA LEU A 491 10.57 22.00 3.72
C LEU A 491 10.89 23.02 4.84
N THR A 492 11.23 24.26 4.48
CA THR A 492 11.62 25.34 5.42
C THR A 492 10.50 25.92 6.27
#